data_AF-A0A7T8H1I7-F1
#
_entry.id   AF-A0A7T8H1I7-F1
#
_cell.length_a   1.000
_cell.length_b   1.000
_cell.length_c   1.000
_cell.angle_alpha   90.00
_cell.angle_beta   90.00
_cell.angle_gamma   90.00
#
_symmetry.space_group_name_H-M   'P 1'
#
loop_
_entity.id
_entity.type
_entity.pdbx_description
1 polymer ?
#
loop_
_entity_poly.entity_id
_entity_poly.type
_entity_poly.pdbx_seq_one_letter_code
_entity_poly.pdbx_strand_id
1 'polypeptide(L)'
;MGLEEVQPYDAYDLVDFDVPIGRKGDCYDRYMIRMEEMRQSVRIIQQCLNDMPEGEVRTDDAKCIPPTRAEMKSSMEALIHHFKLFTQGYTVPAGSTYTAIEAPKGEFGVYLVSDGSSRPYRCKIKAPGFAHLAAMDHMSKNGFLADVVAIIGTIDVVFGEVDR
;
A
#
# COMPACT_ATOMS: atom_id res chain seq x y z
N MET A 1 8.92 2.55 -15.14
CA MET A 1 7.45 2.54 -15.07
C MET A 1 7.07 2.08 -13.69
N GLY A 2 6.29 2.89 -12.98
CA GLY A 2 5.74 2.53 -11.68
C GLY A 2 4.71 1.40 -11.81
N LEU A 3 4.39 0.75 -10.70
CA LEU A 3 3.29 -0.21 -10.65
C LEU A 3 1.95 0.48 -10.91
N GLU A 4 1.82 1.76 -10.56
CA GLU A 4 0.60 2.55 -10.78
C GLU A 4 0.22 2.68 -12.26
N GLU A 5 1.19 2.72 -13.18
CA GLU A 5 0.94 2.77 -14.63
C GLU A 5 0.77 1.39 -15.28
N VAL A 6 1.44 0.37 -14.75
CA VAL A 6 1.54 -0.96 -15.39
C VAL A 6 0.46 -1.91 -14.88
N GLN A 7 0.12 -1.80 -13.61
CA GLN A 7 -0.91 -2.58 -12.93
C GLN A 7 -1.76 -1.63 -12.08
N PRO A 8 -2.55 -0.78 -12.74
CA PRO A 8 -3.35 0.22 -12.06
C PRO A 8 -4.33 -0.46 -11.10
N TYR A 9 -4.43 0.09 -9.90
CA TYR A 9 -5.38 -0.30 -8.87
C TYR A 9 -6.26 0.90 -8.51
N ASP A 10 -7.39 0.61 -7.87
CA ASP A 10 -8.39 1.60 -7.48
C ASP A 10 -8.82 2.52 -8.65
N ALA A 11 -8.38 3.77 -8.65
CA ALA A 11 -8.75 4.78 -9.65
C ALA A 11 -7.54 5.50 -10.26
N TYR A 12 -6.33 4.92 -10.17
CA TYR A 12 -5.12 5.54 -10.73
C TYR A 12 -5.17 5.68 -12.27
N ASP A 13 -5.98 4.86 -12.94
CA ASP A 13 -6.26 4.96 -14.38
C ASP A 13 -7.01 6.24 -14.80
N LEU A 14 -7.64 6.93 -13.83
CA LEU A 14 -8.49 8.09 -14.09
C LEU A 14 -7.79 9.42 -13.77
N VAL A 15 -6.56 9.38 -13.26
CA VAL A 15 -5.78 10.56 -12.88
C VAL A 15 -4.54 10.71 -13.75
N ASP A 16 -4.25 11.96 -14.12
CA ASP A 16 -3.12 12.30 -14.98
C ASP A 16 -1.92 12.73 -14.13
N PHE A 17 -0.88 11.91 -14.13
CA PHE A 17 0.40 12.19 -13.48
C PHE A 17 1.57 11.68 -14.31
N ASP A 18 2.77 12.17 -14.02
CA ASP A 18 4.00 11.80 -14.72
C ASP A 18 4.96 11.07 -13.77
N VAL A 19 5.53 9.94 -14.19
CA VAL A 19 6.51 9.20 -13.37
C VAL A 19 7.94 9.71 -13.63
N PRO A 20 8.62 10.30 -12.63
CA PRO A 20 9.99 10.79 -12.79
C PRO A 20 11.00 9.63 -12.89
N ILE A 21 11.95 9.74 -13.83
CA ILE A 21 12.99 8.71 -14.06
C ILE A 21 14.39 9.34 -13.92
N GLY A 22 15.22 8.76 -13.04
CA GLY A 22 16.63 9.13 -12.88
C GLY A 22 17.52 8.60 -14.01
N ARG A 23 18.69 9.21 -14.23
CA ARG A 23 19.59 8.85 -15.34
C ARG A 23 20.85 8.12 -14.89
N LYS A 24 21.42 8.55 -13.76
CA LYS A 24 22.72 8.09 -13.25
C LYS A 24 22.56 7.06 -12.14
N GLY A 25 21.43 7.08 -11.42
CA GLY A 25 21.16 6.16 -10.32
C GLY A 25 21.94 6.47 -9.04
N ASP A 26 22.42 7.71 -8.90
CA ASP A 26 23.10 8.19 -7.70
C ASP A 26 22.09 8.62 -6.62
N CYS A 27 22.60 8.97 -5.43
CA CYS A 27 21.79 9.43 -4.31
C CYS A 27 21.05 10.75 -4.63
N TYR A 28 21.62 11.58 -5.51
CA TYR A 28 21.04 12.86 -5.89
C TYR A 28 19.84 12.68 -6.82
N ASP A 29 19.93 11.78 -7.80
CA ASP A 29 18.80 11.42 -8.66
C ASP A 29 17.63 10.88 -7.83
N ARG A 30 17.89 10.03 -6.81
CA ARG A 30 16.84 9.55 -5.89
C ARG A 30 16.17 10.69 -5.13
N TYR A 31 16.96 11.65 -4.65
CA TYR A 31 16.42 12.84 -4.00
C TYR A 31 15.55 13.67 -4.96
N MET A 32 16.00 13.89 -6.19
CA MET A 32 15.24 14.64 -7.20
C MET A 32 13.93 13.94 -7.58
N ILE A 33 13.96 12.60 -7.74
CA ILE A 33 12.77 11.76 -7.95
C ILE A 33 11.75 11.98 -6.82
N ARG A 34 12.19 11.87 -5.56
CA ARG A 34 11.32 12.09 -4.38
C ARG A 34 10.67 13.47 -4.36
N MET A 35 11.44 14.50 -4.70
CA MET A 35 10.93 15.87 -4.77
C MET A 35 9.87 16.03 -5.86
N GLU A 36 10.05 15.36 -7.00
CA GLU A 36 9.10 15.40 -8.10
C GLU A 36 7.86 14.54 -7.82
N GLU A 37 8.01 13.36 -7.23
CA GLU A 37 6.90 12.52 -6.74
C GLU A 37 5.97 13.33 -5.83
N MET A 38 6.53 14.11 -4.88
CA MET A 38 5.71 14.97 -4.02
C MET A 38 4.90 16.01 -4.81
N ARG A 39 5.45 16.57 -5.90
CA ARG A 39 4.71 17.50 -6.77
C ARG A 39 3.59 16.80 -7.52
N GLN A 40 3.85 15.60 -8.03
CA GLN A 40 2.85 14.79 -8.72
C GLN A 40 1.76 14.32 -7.76
N SER A 41 2.10 13.96 -6.51
CA SER A 41 1.11 13.67 -5.46
C SER A 41 0.18 14.85 -5.22
N VAL A 42 0.70 16.09 -5.17
CA VAL A 42 -0.14 17.30 -5.03
C VAL A 42 -1.06 17.47 -6.24
N ARG A 43 -0.57 17.20 -7.45
CA ARG A 43 -1.39 17.23 -8.68
C ARG A 43 -2.52 16.20 -8.64
N ILE A 44 -2.24 14.96 -8.23
CA ILE A 44 -3.25 13.91 -8.05
C ILE A 44 -4.30 14.35 -7.03
N ILE A 45 -3.87 14.89 -5.86
CA ILE A 45 -4.80 15.39 -4.85
C ILE A 45 -5.72 16.48 -5.41
N GLN A 46 -5.19 17.41 -6.20
CA GLN A 46 -6.01 18.48 -6.82
C GLN A 46 -7.03 17.92 -7.81
N GLN A 47 -6.65 16.94 -8.64
CA GLN A 47 -7.57 16.26 -9.56
C GLN A 47 -8.67 15.51 -8.80
N CYS A 48 -8.30 14.70 -7.81
CA CYS A 48 -9.25 13.97 -6.98
C CYS A 48 -10.22 14.89 -6.22
N LEU A 49 -9.80 16.11 -5.86
CA LEU A 49 -10.68 17.11 -5.25
C LEU A 49 -11.68 17.72 -6.23
N ASN A 50 -11.28 17.90 -7.49
CA ASN A 50 -12.15 18.46 -8.52
C ASN A 50 -13.16 17.44 -9.04
N ASP A 51 -12.73 16.18 -9.20
CA ASP A 51 -13.51 15.11 -9.81
C ASP A 51 -14.12 14.16 -8.78
N MET A 52 -14.36 14.64 -7.56
CA MET A 52 -14.88 13.82 -6.47
C MET A 52 -16.34 13.42 -6.73
N PRO A 53 -16.66 12.13 -6.94
CA PRO A 53 -18.03 11.70 -7.12
C PRO A 53 -18.78 11.72 -5.79
N GLU A 54 -20.08 12.02 -5.85
CA GLU A 54 -20.98 11.78 -4.73
C GLU A 54 -21.39 10.30 -4.70
N GLY A 55 -21.57 9.73 -3.50
CA GLY A 55 -22.00 8.34 -3.36
C GLY A 55 -21.66 7.73 -2.02
N GLU A 56 -21.95 6.44 -1.89
CA GLU A 56 -21.57 5.66 -0.71
C GLU A 56 -20.09 5.29 -0.76
N VAL A 57 -19.41 5.42 0.39
CA VAL A 57 -17.97 5.12 0.53
C VAL A 57 -17.73 3.63 0.80
N ARG A 58 -18.78 2.89 1.11
CA ARG A 58 -18.74 1.49 1.54
C ARG A 58 -19.52 0.65 0.54
N THR A 59 -19.13 -0.62 0.41
CA THR A 59 -19.91 -1.61 -0.32
C THR A 59 -21.23 -1.91 0.40
N ASP A 60 -22.29 -2.13 -0.36
CA ASP A 60 -23.65 -2.39 0.12
C ASP A 60 -23.82 -3.74 0.85
N ASP A 61 -22.77 -4.59 0.90
CA ASP A 61 -22.83 -5.91 1.53
C ASP A 61 -22.58 -5.84 3.05
N ALA A 62 -23.67 -5.86 3.82
CA ALA A 62 -23.66 -5.91 5.28
C ALA A 62 -23.03 -7.19 5.88
N LYS A 63 -22.70 -8.21 5.07
CA LYS A 63 -21.96 -9.40 5.53
C LYS A 63 -20.45 -9.18 5.57
N CYS A 64 -19.94 -8.20 4.83
CA CYS A 64 -18.52 -7.87 4.79
C CYS A 64 -18.25 -6.59 5.58
N ILE A 65 -19.12 -5.59 5.46
CA ILE A 65 -18.95 -4.27 6.05
C ILE A 65 -19.95 -4.08 7.20
N PRO A 66 -19.54 -3.46 8.33
CA PRO A 66 -20.46 -3.18 9.41
C PRO A 66 -21.50 -2.10 8.99
N PRO A 67 -22.79 -2.31 9.33
CA PRO A 67 -23.85 -1.38 8.99
C PRO A 67 -23.69 -0.04 9.73
N THR A 68 -24.42 0.98 9.28
CA THR A 68 -24.38 2.29 9.94
C THR A 68 -24.95 2.21 11.36
N ARG A 69 -24.50 3.11 12.25
CA ARG A 69 -25.01 3.15 13.64
C ARG A 69 -26.49 3.50 13.74
N ALA A 70 -27.04 4.18 12.74
CA ALA A 70 -28.46 4.51 12.68
C ALA A 70 -29.27 3.23 12.40
N GLU A 71 -28.90 2.47 11.37
CA GLU A 71 -29.58 1.23 10.96
C GLU A 71 -29.43 0.10 11.97
N MET A 72 -28.27 0.00 12.62
CA MET A 72 -28.02 -1.00 13.66
C MET A 72 -29.03 -0.90 14.83
N LYS A 73 -29.51 0.30 15.14
CA LYS A 73 -30.43 0.54 16.26
C LYS A 73 -31.90 0.35 15.89
N SER A 74 -32.23 0.41 14.60
CA SER A 74 -33.60 0.30 14.10
C SER A 74 -33.90 -1.09 13.52
N SER A 75 -32.94 -1.70 12.84
CA SER A 75 -33.10 -3.00 12.17
C SER A 75 -32.46 -4.13 12.97
N MET A 76 -33.24 -5.18 13.21
CA MET A 76 -32.76 -6.39 13.86
C MET A 76 -31.68 -7.10 13.02
N GLU A 77 -31.82 -7.10 11.69
CA GLU A 77 -30.86 -7.76 10.79
C GLU A 77 -29.50 -7.06 10.84
N ALA A 78 -29.49 -5.73 10.82
CA ALA A 78 -28.27 -4.94 10.94
C ALA A 78 -27.56 -5.22 12.28
N LEU A 79 -28.31 -5.40 13.37
CA LEU A 79 -27.75 -5.76 14.67
C LEU A 79 -27.12 -7.17 14.66
N ILE A 80 -27.77 -8.15 14.01
CA ILE A 80 -27.22 -9.51 13.86
C ILE A 80 -25.92 -9.49 13.05
N HIS A 81 -25.90 -8.77 11.93
CA HIS A 81 -24.71 -8.65 11.09
C HIS A 81 -23.55 -7.98 11.84
N HIS A 82 -23.82 -6.88 12.54
CA HIS A 82 -22.85 -6.23 13.40
C HIS A 82 -22.31 -7.19 14.46
N PHE A 83 -23.18 -7.91 15.18
CA PHE A 83 -22.75 -8.85 16.22
C PHE A 83 -21.86 -9.97 15.65
N LYS A 84 -22.24 -10.59 14.53
CA LYS A 84 -21.45 -11.66 13.89
C LYS A 84 -20.10 -11.14 13.38
N LEU A 85 -20.06 -9.97 12.74
CA LEU A 85 -18.83 -9.37 12.22
C LEU A 85 -17.80 -9.11 13.31
N PHE A 86 -18.21 -8.55 14.44
CA PHE A 86 -17.29 -8.19 15.53
C PHE A 86 -16.92 -9.38 16.44
N THR A 87 -17.70 -10.46 16.44
CA THR A 87 -17.40 -11.65 17.26
C THR A 87 -16.70 -12.76 16.46
N GLN A 88 -17.25 -13.15 15.31
CA GLN A 88 -16.73 -14.23 14.48
C GLN A 88 -15.85 -13.72 13.32
N GLY A 89 -16.14 -12.53 12.79
CA GLY A 89 -15.56 -12.04 11.55
C GLY A 89 -16.28 -12.57 10.30
N TYR A 90 -15.97 -12.01 9.14
CA TYR A 90 -16.45 -12.52 7.85
C TYR A 90 -15.55 -13.67 7.37
N THR A 91 -16.13 -14.62 6.64
CA THR A 91 -15.40 -15.76 6.07
C THR A 91 -14.84 -15.37 4.71
N VAL A 92 -13.55 -15.62 4.48
CA VAL A 92 -12.92 -15.41 3.17
C VAL A 92 -12.85 -16.74 2.43
N PRO A 93 -13.23 -16.82 1.15
CA PRO A 93 -13.10 -18.05 0.36
C PRO A 93 -11.69 -18.64 0.44
N ALA A 94 -11.60 -19.98 0.41
CA ALA A 94 -10.31 -20.66 0.43
C ALA A 94 -9.52 -20.35 -0.85
N GLY A 95 -8.24 -19.98 -0.71
CA GLY A 95 -7.40 -19.58 -1.83
C GLY A 95 -6.14 -18.87 -1.38
N SER A 96 -5.26 -18.58 -2.34
CA SER A 96 -4.08 -17.75 -2.12
C SER A 96 -4.00 -16.63 -3.13
N THR A 97 -3.52 -15.47 -2.70
CA THR A 97 -3.30 -14.31 -3.56
C THR A 97 -2.04 -13.56 -3.17
N TYR A 98 -1.37 -12.99 -4.16
CA TYR A 98 -0.31 -12.01 -3.98
C TYR A 98 -0.78 -10.71 -4.61
N THR A 99 -0.95 -9.69 -3.79
CA THR A 99 -1.31 -8.35 -4.24
C THR A 99 -0.19 -7.40 -3.85
N ALA A 100 0.26 -6.60 -4.81
CA ALA A 100 1.29 -5.59 -4.60
C ALA A 100 0.76 -4.21 -4.96
N ILE A 101 1.19 -3.21 -4.20
CA ILE A 101 0.92 -1.80 -4.43
C ILE A 101 2.25 -1.04 -4.48
N GLU A 102 2.22 0.15 -5.08
CA GLU A 102 3.34 1.08 -5.01
C GLU A 102 3.26 1.84 -3.69
N ALA A 103 3.95 1.36 -2.66
CA ALA A 103 4.17 2.18 -1.49
C ALA A 103 5.21 3.26 -1.83
N PRO A 104 5.28 4.37 -1.06
CA PRO A 104 6.33 5.36 -1.28
C PRO A 104 7.73 4.74 -1.24
N LYS A 105 7.94 3.68 -0.45
CA LYS A 105 9.23 2.97 -0.37
C LYS A 105 9.51 2.02 -1.54
N GLY A 106 8.58 1.80 -2.47
CA GLY A 106 8.67 0.83 -3.56
C GLY A 106 7.55 -0.21 -3.48
N GLU A 107 7.73 -1.35 -4.17
CA GLU A 107 6.71 -2.41 -4.21
C GLU A 107 6.48 -3.01 -2.81
N PHE A 108 5.28 -2.79 -2.27
CA PHE A 108 4.80 -3.42 -1.05
C PHE A 108 3.80 -4.52 -1.40
N GLY A 109 4.19 -5.77 -1.12
CA GLY A 109 3.39 -6.94 -1.46
C GLY A 109 2.84 -7.64 -0.23
N VAL A 110 1.62 -8.16 -0.32
CA VAL A 110 1.04 -9.06 0.69
C VAL A 110 0.64 -10.36 0.03
N TYR A 111 1.23 -11.46 0.50
CA TYR A 111 0.84 -12.82 0.17
C TYR A 111 -0.09 -13.37 1.25
N LEU A 112 -1.36 -13.55 0.89
CA LEU A 112 -2.39 -14.06 1.78
C LEU A 112 -2.81 -15.47 1.35
N VAL A 113 -2.99 -16.35 2.33
CA VAL A 113 -3.58 -17.68 2.17
C VAL A 113 -4.75 -17.80 3.14
N SER A 114 -5.92 -18.13 2.59
CA SER A 114 -7.15 -18.43 3.32
C SER A 114 -7.49 -19.91 3.21
N ASP A 115 -7.88 -20.52 4.32
CA ASP A 115 -8.40 -21.90 4.43
C ASP A 115 -9.94 -21.96 4.37
N GLY A 116 -10.60 -20.82 4.14
CA GLY A 116 -12.07 -20.72 4.19
C GLY A 116 -12.61 -20.25 5.55
N SER A 117 -11.74 -20.05 6.55
CA SER A 117 -12.12 -19.53 7.86
C SER A 117 -12.22 -18.00 7.88
N SER A 118 -12.53 -17.42 9.05
CA SER A 118 -12.52 -15.97 9.26
C SER A 118 -11.15 -15.42 9.67
N ARG A 119 -10.13 -16.27 9.72
CA ARG A 119 -8.75 -15.88 10.07
C ARG A 119 -7.81 -16.21 8.93
N PRO A 120 -6.82 -15.36 8.64
CA PRO A 120 -5.84 -15.68 7.62
C PRO A 120 -5.00 -16.88 8.07
N TYR A 121 -4.93 -17.93 7.24
CA TYR A 121 -4.09 -19.09 7.52
C TYR A 121 -2.60 -18.71 7.47
N ARG A 122 -2.22 -17.91 6.48
CA ARG A 122 -0.88 -17.34 6.35
C ARG A 122 -0.95 -15.94 5.77
N CYS A 123 -0.19 -15.03 6.35
CA CYS A 123 0.06 -13.69 5.82
C CYS A 123 1.57 -13.50 5.77
N LYS A 124 2.14 -13.31 4.57
CA LYS A 124 3.53 -12.90 4.41
C LYS A 124 3.57 -11.54 3.74
N ILE A 125 4.30 -10.62 4.36
CA ILE A 125 4.54 -9.28 3.85
C ILE A 125 5.88 -9.28 3.12
N LYS A 126 5.89 -8.73 1.90
CA LYS A 126 7.10 -8.35 1.15
C LYS A 126 7.33 -6.87 1.39
N ALA A 127 8.22 -6.55 2.34
CA ALA A 127 8.64 -5.20 2.61
C ALA A 127 9.71 -4.75 1.58
N PRO A 128 9.56 -3.58 0.94
CA PRO A 128 10.58 -3.07 0.02
C PRO A 128 11.91 -2.81 0.73
N GLY A 129 11.86 -2.28 1.97
CA GLY A 129 13.05 -1.99 2.77
C GLY A 129 13.91 -3.22 3.08
N PHE A 130 13.34 -4.43 3.12
CA PHE A 130 14.12 -5.66 3.36
C PHE A 130 15.05 -5.97 2.18
N ALA A 131 14.53 -5.88 0.95
CA ALA A 131 15.33 -6.07 -0.25
C ALA A 131 16.37 -4.96 -0.41
N HIS A 132 16.00 -3.72 -0.09
CA HIS A 132 16.93 -2.60 -0.20
C HIS A 132 18.09 -2.68 0.81
N LEU A 133 17.80 -3.10 2.04
CA LEU A 133 18.82 -3.30 3.07
C LEU A 133 19.76 -4.44 2.70
N ALA A 134 19.25 -5.53 2.11
CA ALA A 134 20.09 -6.60 1.60
C ALA A 134 21.05 -6.13 0.48
N ALA A 135 20.63 -5.16 -0.35
CA ALA A 135 21.46 -4.56 -1.40
C ALA A 135 22.48 -3.53 -0.88
N MET A 136 22.43 -3.14 0.40
CA MET A 136 23.30 -2.13 0.99
C MET A 136 24.78 -2.51 0.94
N ASP A 137 25.13 -3.79 1.13
CA ASP A 137 26.52 -4.27 1.00
C ASP A 137 27.06 -3.99 -0.40
N HIS A 138 26.23 -4.20 -1.43
CA HIS A 138 26.64 -3.93 -2.81
C HIS A 138 26.77 -2.43 -3.09
N MET A 139 25.86 -1.61 -2.57
CA MET A 139 25.87 -0.14 -2.79
C MET A 139 27.00 0.59 -2.04
N SER A 140 27.44 0.08 -0.89
CA SER A 140 28.45 0.73 -0.05
C SER A 140 29.89 0.33 -0.37
N LYS A 141 30.09 -0.65 -1.26
CA LYS A 141 31.43 -1.08 -1.70
C LYS A 141 32.22 0.09 -2.30
N ASN A 142 33.45 0.26 -1.82
CA ASN A 142 34.39 1.31 -2.23
C ASN A 142 33.98 2.75 -1.85
N GLY A 143 32.97 2.93 -0.99
CA GLY A 143 32.62 4.22 -0.40
C GLY A 143 33.33 4.48 0.92
N PHE A 144 33.31 5.74 1.39
CA PHE A 144 33.76 6.09 2.72
C PHE A 144 32.66 5.81 3.76
N LEU A 145 33.05 5.71 5.04
CA LEU A 145 32.07 5.55 6.13
C LEU A 145 31.02 6.68 6.15
N ALA A 146 31.39 7.89 5.76
CA ALA A 146 30.46 9.01 5.65
C ALA A 146 29.38 8.78 4.58
N ASP A 147 29.71 8.10 3.48
CA ASP A 147 28.79 7.83 2.37
C ASP A 147 27.75 6.78 2.77
N VAL A 148 28.09 5.87 3.69
CA VAL A 148 27.17 4.85 4.20
C VAL A 148 25.93 5.49 4.83
N VAL A 149 26.09 6.60 5.56
CA VAL A 149 24.97 7.33 6.17
C VAL A 149 24.04 7.90 5.12
N ALA A 150 24.60 8.47 4.04
CA ALA A 150 23.81 8.97 2.92
C ALA A 150 23.08 7.85 2.18
N ILE A 151 23.73 6.71 1.96
CA ILE A 151 23.13 5.52 1.34
C ILE A 151 21.93 5.03 2.16
N ILE A 152 22.09 4.86 3.48
CA ILE A 152 20.99 4.45 4.37
C ILE A 152 19.83 5.45 4.28
N GLY A 153 20.12 6.75 4.30
CA GLY A 153 19.09 7.80 4.19
C GLY A 153 18.33 7.75 2.87
N THR A 154 19.01 7.53 1.74
CA THR A 154 18.36 7.50 0.42
C THR A 154 17.55 6.23 0.15
N ILE A 155 17.86 5.13 0.84
CA ILE A 155 17.07 3.90 0.77
C ILE A 155 15.77 4.02 1.58
N ASP A 156 15.73 4.96 2.54
CA ASP A 156 14.57 5.21 3.41
C ASP A 156 14.13 3.95 4.17
N VAL A 157 15.05 3.35 4.93
CA VAL A 157 14.80 2.12 5.69
C VAL A 157 14.02 2.43 6.97
N VAL A 158 12.88 1.77 7.16
CA VAL A 158 12.17 1.75 8.44
C VAL A 158 12.21 0.32 8.99
N PHE A 159 12.88 0.12 10.13
CA PHE A 159 13.09 -1.24 10.64
C PHE A 159 11.80 -1.98 11.01
N GLY A 160 10.70 -1.27 11.28
CA GLY A 160 9.42 -1.88 11.60
C GLY A 160 8.79 -2.71 10.47
N GLU A 161 9.15 -2.46 9.20
CA GLU A 161 8.74 -3.29 8.06
C GLU A 161 9.76 -4.39 7.73
N VAL A 162 11.04 -4.17 8.02
CA VAL A 162 12.15 -5.08 7.67
C VAL A 162 12.15 -6.33 8.57
N ASP A 163 11.79 -6.18 9.85
CA ASP A 163 11.94 -7.23 10.87
C ASP A 163 10.79 -8.26 10.90
N ARG A 164 9.96 -8.35 9.84
CA ARG A 164 8.69 -9.16 9.82
C ARG A 164 8.72 -10.44 8.97
#